data_AF-A0AAU1FL89-F1
#
_entry.id   AF-A0AAU1FL89-F1
#
_cell.length_a   1.000
_cell.length_b   1.000
_cell.length_c   1.000
_cell.angle_alpha   90.00
_cell.angle_beta   90.00
_cell.angle_gamma   90.00
#
_symmetry.space_group_name_H-M   'P 1'
#
loop_
_entity.id
_entity.type
_entity.pdbx_description
1 polymer ?
#
loop_
_entity_poly.entity_id
_entity_poly.type
_entity_poly.pdbx_seq_one_letter_code
_entity_poly.pdbx_strand_id
1 'polypeptide(L)' 'MTPRSVLRYETWTLQPDREPDAEPVLYAMQCAVDGETSPTSEDFAEPQNWVLRHCGQNPSHHTYREIITRPWRAWRQT' A
#
# COMPACT_ATOMS: atom_id res chain seq x y z
N MET A 1 43.31 -16.04 -18.36
CA MET A 1 42.92 -14.71 -17.85
C MET A 1 41.68 -14.90 -17.01
N THR A 2 41.74 -14.70 -15.69
CA THR A 2 40.55 -14.76 -14.83
C THR A 2 39.91 -13.37 -14.79
N PRO A 3 38.57 -13.25 -14.91
CA PRO A 3 37.92 -11.95 -14.85
C PRO A 3 38.11 -11.33 -13.46
N ARG A 4 38.43 -10.04 -13.43
CA ARG A 4 38.43 -9.23 -12.20
C ARG A 4 37.06 -8.58 -12.06
N SER A 5 36.36 -8.89 -10.98
CA SER A 5 35.13 -8.20 -10.61
C SER A 5 35.45 -7.04 -9.67
N VAL A 6 34.81 -5.88 -9.90
CA VAL A 6 34.82 -4.74 -8.98
C VAL A 6 33.39 -4.54 -8.51
N LEU A 7 33.16 -4.60 -7.20
CA LEU A 7 31.87 -4.34 -6.58
C LEU A 7 31.91 -2.93 -5.96
N ARG A 8 30.84 -2.16 -6.15
CA ARG A 8 30.63 -0.89 -5.45
C ARG A 8 29.43 -1.02 -4.53
N TYR A 9 29.64 -0.69 -3.26
CA TYR A 9 28.56 -0.55 -2.30
C TYR A 9 28.13 0.92 -2.27
N GLU A 10 26.83 1.16 -2.32
CA GLU A 10 26.24 2.48 -2.21
C GLU A 10 25.15 2.47 -1.15
N THR A 11 25.07 3.55 -0.38
CA THR A 11 24.01 3.74 0.59
C THR A 11 22.81 4.43 -0.07
N TRP A 12 21.68 3.76 -0.02
CA TRP A 12 20.40 4.28 -0.50
C TRP A 12 19.46 4.50 0.67
N THR A 13 18.69 5.59 0.62
CA THR A 13 17.58 5.85 1.54
C THR A 13 16.26 5.61 0.83
N LEU A 14 15.30 5.01 1.53
CA LEU A 14 13.91 4.81 1.09
C LEU A 14 12.99 5.40 2.16
N GLN A 15 12.06 6.29 1.77
CA GLN A 15 11.08 6.87 2.69
C GLN A 15 9.73 7.12 2.01
N PRO A 16 8.62 7.21 2.76
CA PRO A 16 7.34 7.65 2.20
C PRO A 16 7.50 9.02 1.55
N ASP A 17 6.93 9.19 0.36
CA ASP A 17 6.94 10.50 -0.27
C ASP A 17 6.00 11.44 0.49
N ARG A 18 6.51 12.63 0.81
CA ARG A 18 5.82 13.69 1.56
C ARG A 18 6.03 15.05 0.93
N GLU A 19 6.56 15.10 -0.29
CA GLU A 19 6.67 16.35 -1.03
C GLU A 19 5.28 16.93 -1.33
N PRO A 20 5.16 18.25 -1.51
CA PRO A 20 3.87 18.90 -1.76
C PRO A 20 3.13 18.39 -3.01
N ASP A 21 3.85 17.81 -3.95
CA ASP A 21 3.35 17.24 -5.20
C ASP A 21 3.27 15.70 -5.20
N ALA A 22 3.52 15.06 -4.06
CA ALA A 22 3.40 13.61 -3.93
C ALA A 22 1.94 13.15 -4.15
N GLU A 23 1.79 11.97 -4.76
CA GLU A 23 0.48 11.31 -4.86
C GLU A 23 -0.15 11.11 -3.46
N PRO A 24 -1.48 11.12 -3.33
CA PRO A 24 -2.10 10.87 -2.04
C PRO A 24 -1.94 9.41 -1.61
N VAL A 25 -2.05 9.15 -0.31
CA VAL A 25 -2.21 7.78 0.20
C VAL A 25 -3.63 7.33 -0.05
N LEU A 26 -3.80 6.19 -0.72
CA LEU A 26 -5.10 5.58 -0.98
C LEU A 26 -5.31 4.34 -0.12
N TYR A 27 -6.50 4.20 0.42
CA TYR A 27 -6.96 3.07 1.23
C TYR A 27 -8.05 2.31 0.48
N ALA A 28 -8.06 0.99 0.61
CA ALA A 28 -9.14 0.11 0.22
C ALA A 28 -9.23 -1.06 1.20
N MET A 29 -10.40 -1.70 1.29
CA MET A 29 -10.59 -2.92 2.07
C MET A 29 -10.94 -4.06 1.13
N GLN A 30 -10.37 -5.23 1.36
CA GLN A 30 -10.70 -6.45 0.63
C GLN A 30 -11.22 -7.50 1.59
N CYS A 31 -12.35 -8.13 1.26
CA CYS A 31 -12.85 -9.28 1.99
C CYS A 31 -12.02 -10.52 1.66
N ALA A 32 -11.61 -11.26 2.70
CA ALA A 32 -10.80 -12.47 2.54
C ALA A 32 -11.60 -13.71 2.14
N VAL A 33 -12.93 -13.65 2.21
CA VAL A 33 -13.83 -14.78 1.94
C VAL A 33 -14.21 -14.84 0.46
N ASP A 34 -14.66 -13.73 -0.12
CA ASP A 34 -15.12 -13.64 -1.51
C ASP A 34 -14.12 -12.91 -2.44
N GLY A 35 -13.14 -12.19 -1.88
CA GLY A 35 -12.17 -11.41 -2.64
C GLY A 35 -12.67 -10.04 -3.11
N GLU A 36 -13.90 -9.64 -2.76
CA GLU A 36 -14.43 -8.32 -3.13
C GLU A 36 -13.61 -7.21 -2.48
N THR A 37 -13.38 -6.14 -3.23
CA THR A 37 -12.55 -5.00 -2.82
C THR A 37 -13.36 -3.71 -2.93
N SER A 38 -13.31 -2.89 -1.88
CA SER A 38 -13.93 -1.57 -1.88
C SER A 38 -13.31 -0.66 -2.95
N PRO A 39 -14.01 0.41 -3.38
CA PRO A 39 -13.35 1.52 -4.04
C PRO A 39 -12.19 2.06 -3.19
N THR A 40 -11.17 2.62 -3.86
CA THR A 40 -10.07 3.33 -3.22
C THR A 40 -10.50 4.72 -2.77
N SER A 41 -10.00 5.20 -1.63
CA SER A 41 -10.26 6.53 -1.09
C SER A 41 -9.04 7.11 -0.38
N GLU A 42 -8.91 8.44 -0.35
CA GLU A 42 -7.93 9.13 0.52
C GLU A 42 -8.35 9.13 1.99
N ASP A 43 -9.67 9.02 2.24
CA ASP A 43 -10.22 8.85 3.59
C ASP A 43 -10.35 7.36 3.91
N PHE A 44 -9.61 6.90 4.93
CA PHE A 44 -9.63 5.52 5.39
C PHE A 44 -11.02 5.08 5.91
N ALA A 45 -11.85 6.03 6.36
CA ALA A 45 -13.18 5.72 6.88
C ALA A 45 -14.12 5.19 5.78
N GLU A 46 -13.96 5.63 4.53
CA GLU A 46 -14.82 5.21 3.41
C GLU A 46 -14.71 3.69 3.11
N PRO A 47 -13.51 3.11 2.91
CA PRO A 47 -13.32 1.66 2.84
C PRO A 47 -13.77 0.90 4.08
N GLN A 48 -13.61 1.47 5.28
CA GLN A 48 -14.08 0.83 6.52
C GLN A 48 -15.61 0.81 6.60
N ASN A 49 -16.29 1.87 6.16
CA ASN A 49 -17.74 1.91 6.04
C ASN A 49 -18.25 0.91 5.00
N TRP A 50 -17.46 0.62 3.96
CA TRP A 50 -17.76 -0.47 3.04
C TRP A 50 -17.73 -1.83 3.74
N VAL A 51 -16.74 -2.10 4.62
CA VAL A 51 -16.68 -3.35 5.41
C VAL A 51 -17.92 -3.56 6.25
N LEU A 52 -18.38 -2.51 6.96
CA LEU A 52 -19.59 -2.58 7.81
C LEU A 52 -20.84 -2.89 6.99
N ARG A 53 -20.96 -2.31 5.79
CA ARG A 53 -22.05 -2.64 4.86
C ARG A 53 -21.93 -4.07 4.33
N HIS A 54 -20.72 -4.48 3.96
CA HIS A 54 -20.43 -5.80 3.41
C HIS A 54 -20.76 -6.93 4.38
N CYS A 55 -20.31 -6.84 5.64
CA CYS A 55 -20.60 -7.86 6.65
C CYS A 55 -22.08 -7.87 7.04
N GLY A 56 -22.75 -6.72 7.01
CA GLY A 56 -24.20 -6.63 7.24
C GLY A 56 -25.03 -7.35 6.18
N GLN A 57 -24.53 -7.40 4.93
CA GLN A 57 -25.15 -8.13 3.82
C GLN A 57 -24.70 -9.60 3.74
N ASN A 58 -23.51 -9.90 4.28
CA ASN A 58 -22.88 -11.22 4.24
C ASN A 58 -22.46 -11.66 5.66
N PRO A 59 -23.36 -12.24 6.47
CA PRO A 59 -23.11 -12.49 7.90
C PRO A 59 -21.92 -13.41 8.22
N SER A 60 -21.47 -14.23 7.27
CA SER A 60 -20.29 -15.09 7.42
C SER A 60 -18.97 -14.40 7.05
N HIS A 61 -18.99 -13.17 6.52
CA HIS A 61 -17.81 -12.46 6.04
C HIS A 61 -17.25 -11.61 7.18
N HIS A 62 -16.25 -12.15 7.88
CA HIS A 62 -15.73 -11.60 9.13
C HIS A 62 -14.22 -11.35 9.08
N THR A 63 -13.58 -11.55 7.92
CA THR A 63 -12.13 -11.39 7.75
C THR A 63 -11.86 -10.48 6.55
N TYR A 64 -11.07 -9.44 6.77
CA TYR A 64 -10.78 -8.39 5.80
C TYR A 64 -9.29 -8.02 5.85
N ARG A 65 -8.78 -7.46 4.75
CA ARG A 65 -7.42 -6.91 4.62
C ARG A 65 -7.52 -5.46 4.19
N GLU A 66 -6.74 -4.58 4.81
CA GLU A 66 -6.56 -3.22 4.31
C GLU A 66 -5.46 -3.20 3.25
N ILE A 67 -5.73 -2.55 2.13
CA ILE A 67 -4.79 -2.31 1.04
C ILE A 67 -4.47 -0.82 1.05
N ILE A 68 -3.22 -0.49 1.35
CA ILE A 68 -2.73 0.89 1.40
C ILE A 68 -1.78 1.10 0.24
N THR A 69 -2.15 1.98 -0.69
CA THR A 69 -1.23 2.50 -1.72
C THR A 69 -0.62 3.78 -1.18
N ARG A 70 0.69 3.77 -0.94
CA ARG A 70 1.44 4.90 -0.40
C ARG A 70 2.61 5.20 -1.34
N PRO A 71 2.83 6.44 -1.78
CA PRO A 71 4.01 6.76 -2.58
C PRO A 71 5.27 6.67 -1.72
N TRP A 72 6.37 6.26 -2.35
CA TRP A 72 7.69 6.17 -1.73
C TRP A 72 8.73 6.72 -2.70
N ARG A 73 9.79 7.27 -2.14
CA ARG A 73 10.94 7.77 -2.89
C ARG A 73 12.24 7.16 -2.39
N ALA A 74 13.14 6.90 -3.32
CA ALA A 74 14.47 6.41 -3.04
C ALA A 74 15.54 7.32 -3.63
N TRP A 75 16.61 7.56 -2.89
CA TRP A 75 17.75 8.34 -3.38
C TRP A 75 19.05 7.83 -2.75
N ARG A 76 20.15 8.08 -3.45
CA ARG A 76 21.50 7.77 -2.95
C ARG A 76 21.99 8.90 -2.05
N GLN A 77 22.61 8.56 -0.93
CA GLN A 77 23.35 9.54 -0.13
C GLN A 77 24.63 9.92 -0.91
N THR A 78 24.72 11.17 -1.36
CA THR A 78 25.94 11.74 -1.98
C THR A 78 26.97 12.13 -0.95
#